data_AF-A0A9P0Q746-F1
#
_entry.id   AF-A0A9P0Q746-F1
#
_cell.length_a   1.000
_cell.length_b   1.000
_cell.length_c   1.000
_cell.angle_alpha   90.00
_cell.angle_beta   90.00
_cell.angle_gamma   90.00
#
_symmetry.space_group_name_H-M   'P 1'
#
loop_
_entity.id
_entity.type
_entity.pdbx_description
1 polymer ?
#
loop_
_entity_poly.entity_id
_entity_poly.type
_entity_poly.pdbx_seq_one_letter_code
_entity_poly.pdbx_strand_id
1 'polypeptide(L)'
;MLLGIPHLIFESFPKLKALRFSKCALEIAEIILVIDNHGQPTLIEMETQSICLLLDLPTNVRYFNYRHTKFIWQPIQRRFVTVDELLSSSTLDALLENTYGLNESEYKIRYDIYGPNKIEVEIKSYWTLLVEEVLNLFYAFQAFSVILWLVDEYMLYAICIILLTIFSSITSLIQTRKQSEALHDLVESSKCHNVSVLRKAPKSKPDIIKIEPVDLVPGDLIVLPPANFILPCDVVLLTGQCIVNESVLTGK
;
A
#
# COMPACT_ATOMS: atom_id res chain seq x y z
N MET A 1 10.92 -16.92 -33.17
CA MET A 1 11.34 -15.99 -32.10
C MET A 1 10.57 -14.65 -32.10
N LEU A 2 9.70 -14.37 -33.08
CA LEU A 2 8.92 -13.11 -33.17
C LEU A 2 7.58 -13.08 -32.40
N LEU A 3 7.12 -14.18 -31.82
CA LEU A 3 5.84 -14.20 -31.08
C LEU A 3 5.93 -13.62 -29.66
N GLY A 4 7.12 -13.40 -29.13
CA GLY A 4 7.30 -12.83 -27.79
C GLY A 4 6.94 -11.35 -27.73
N ILE A 5 7.29 -10.56 -28.76
CA ILE A 5 7.07 -9.10 -28.77
C ILE A 5 5.56 -8.75 -28.81
N PRO A 6 4.72 -9.38 -29.65
CA PRO A 6 3.27 -9.18 -29.58
C PRO A 6 2.70 -9.59 -28.23
N HIS A 7 3.16 -10.69 -27.63
CA HIS A 7 2.69 -11.15 -26.32
C HIS A 7 3.03 -10.13 -25.22
N LEU A 8 4.26 -9.61 -25.22
CA LEU A 8 4.74 -8.61 -24.28
C LEU A 8 4.01 -7.27 -24.45
N ILE A 9 3.68 -6.88 -25.69
CA ILE A 9 2.82 -5.73 -26.00
C ILE A 9 1.40 -5.95 -25.46
N PHE A 10 0.80 -7.12 -25.71
CA PHE A 10 -0.54 -7.46 -25.20
C PHE A 10 -0.59 -7.50 -23.66
N GLU A 11 0.50 -7.90 -23.02
CA GLU A 11 0.65 -7.93 -21.56
C GLU A 11 0.90 -6.53 -20.97
N SER A 12 1.63 -5.68 -21.71
CA SER A 12 1.95 -4.30 -21.30
C SER A 12 0.77 -3.33 -21.45
N PHE A 13 -0.22 -3.63 -22.30
CA PHE A 13 -1.38 -2.76 -22.54
C PHE A 13 -2.68 -3.32 -21.92
N PRO A 14 -3.12 -2.80 -20.75
CA PRO A 14 -4.31 -3.32 -20.06
C PRO A 14 -5.60 -3.20 -20.90
N LYS A 15 -5.68 -2.23 -21.82
CA LYS A 15 -6.80 -2.08 -22.78
C LYS A 15 -6.94 -3.29 -23.72
N LEU A 16 -5.81 -3.84 -24.17
CA LEU A 16 -5.78 -5.02 -25.05
C LEU A 16 -6.09 -6.29 -24.26
N LYS A 17 -5.62 -6.39 -23.02
CA LYS A 17 -5.94 -7.49 -22.10
C LYS A 17 -7.44 -7.53 -21.75
N ALA A 18 -8.09 -6.37 -21.62
CA ALA A 18 -9.52 -6.26 -21.32
C ALA A 18 -10.45 -6.84 -22.40
N LEU A 19 -10.00 -6.91 -23.67
CA LEU A 19 -10.77 -7.51 -24.78
C LEU A 19 -10.96 -9.03 -24.63
N ARG A 20 -10.20 -9.69 -23.76
CA ARG A 20 -10.32 -11.13 -23.49
C ARG A 20 -11.52 -11.48 -22.60
N PHE A 21 -12.15 -10.48 -21.96
CA PHE A 21 -13.18 -10.69 -20.94
C PHE A 21 -14.56 -10.24 -21.43
N SER A 22 -15.61 -10.90 -20.94
CA SER A 22 -17.00 -10.52 -21.20
C SER A 22 -17.50 -9.56 -20.13
N LYS A 23 -18.32 -8.58 -20.53
CA LYS A 23 -18.94 -7.64 -19.59
C LYS A 23 -20.00 -8.35 -18.76
N CYS A 24 -19.95 -8.18 -17.45
CA CYS A 24 -20.92 -8.71 -16.50
C CYS A 24 -21.31 -7.67 -15.45
N ALA A 25 -22.33 -7.98 -14.64
CA ALA A 25 -22.72 -7.15 -13.51
C ALA A 25 -21.62 -7.15 -12.44
N LEU A 26 -21.39 -6.00 -11.79
CA LEU A 26 -20.38 -5.83 -10.74
C LEU A 26 -20.55 -6.82 -9.57
N GLU A 27 -21.79 -7.25 -9.32
CA GLU A 27 -22.12 -8.21 -8.27
C GLU A 27 -21.50 -9.60 -8.50
N ILE A 28 -21.32 -10.01 -9.75
CA ILE A 28 -20.83 -11.36 -10.11
C ILE A 28 -19.38 -11.31 -10.62
N ALA A 29 -18.90 -10.13 -11.03
CA ALA A 29 -17.58 -9.94 -11.61
C ALA A 29 -16.46 -10.57 -10.77
N GLU A 30 -15.58 -11.32 -11.43
CA GLU A 30 -14.33 -11.86 -10.88
C GLU A 30 -13.17 -10.87 -11.07
N ILE A 31 -13.26 -10.03 -12.11
CA ILE A 31 -12.25 -9.05 -12.47
C ILE A 31 -12.95 -7.72 -12.73
N ILE A 32 -12.40 -6.64 -12.18
CA ILE A 32 -12.89 -5.28 -12.35
C ILE A 32 -11.90 -4.46 -13.16
N LEU A 33 -12.42 -3.67 -14.10
CA LEU A 33 -11.68 -2.65 -14.82
C LEU A 33 -11.86 -1.31 -14.10
N VAL A 34 -10.85 -0.90 -13.35
CA VAL A 34 -10.82 0.41 -12.69
C VAL A 34 -10.24 1.42 -13.67
N ILE A 35 -10.95 2.53 -13.89
CA ILE A 35 -10.47 3.62 -14.74
C ILE A 35 -10.15 4.79 -13.83
N ASP A 36 -8.88 5.19 -13.82
CA ASP A 36 -8.43 6.35 -13.05
C ASP A 36 -8.98 7.67 -13.62
N ASN A 37 -8.87 8.76 -12.85
CA ASN A 37 -9.23 10.11 -13.28
C ASN A 37 -8.52 10.54 -14.57
N HIS A 38 -7.36 9.96 -14.86
CA HIS A 38 -6.59 10.19 -16.09
C HIS A 38 -6.98 9.26 -17.26
N GLY A 39 -8.03 8.45 -17.13
CA GLY A 39 -8.51 7.56 -18.20
C GLY A 39 -7.63 6.35 -18.46
N GLN A 40 -6.69 6.03 -17.56
CA GLN A 40 -5.87 4.83 -17.62
C GLN A 40 -6.62 3.65 -16.97
N PRO A 41 -6.90 2.58 -17.72
CA PRO A 41 -7.58 1.41 -17.18
C PRO A 41 -6.59 0.44 -16.53
N THR A 42 -6.95 -0.08 -15.37
CA THR A 42 -6.23 -1.13 -14.65
C THR A 42 -7.19 -2.29 -14.38
N LEU A 43 -6.76 -3.51 -14.65
CA LEU A 43 -7.51 -4.73 -14.33
C LEU A 43 -7.11 -5.20 -12.94
N ILE A 44 -8.09 -5.46 -12.08
CA ILE A 44 -7.89 -5.89 -10.70
C ILE A 44 -8.77 -7.11 -10.43
N GLU A 45 -8.21 -8.10 -9.76
CA GLU A 45 -8.94 -9.31 -9.35
C GLU A 45 -9.75 -9.03 -8.09
N MET A 46 -10.95 -9.61 -8.04
CA MET A 46 -11.85 -9.48 -6.89
C MET A 46 -11.49 -10.47 -5.80
N GLU A 47 -11.37 -9.96 -4.57
CA GLU A 47 -11.19 -10.77 -3.38
C GLU A 47 -12.51 -10.88 -2.61
N THR A 48 -12.70 -11.99 -1.92
CA THR A 48 -13.86 -12.22 -1.04
C THR A 48 -13.35 -12.61 0.33
N GLN A 49 -13.76 -11.85 1.35
CA GLN A 49 -13.45 -12.15 2.74
C GLN A 49 -14.75 -12.25 3.54
N SER A 50 -14.84 -13.28 4.38
CA SER A 50 -15.93 -13.41 5.33
C SER A 50 -15.67 -12.45 6.48
N ILE A 51 -16.47 -11.39 6.58
CA ILE A 51 -16.39 -10.44 7.70
C ILE A 51 -17.51 -10.78 8.67
N CYS A 52 -17.17 -10.87 9.96
CA CYS A 52 -18.15 -11.07 11.02
C CYS A 52 -18.73 -9.70 11.41
N LEU A 53 -19.72 -9.22 10.65
CA LEU A 53 -20.44 -7.98 11.01
C LEU A 53 -21.28 -8.20 12.28
N LEU A 54 -21.73 -7.09 12.89
CA LEU A 54 -22.44 -6.88 14.17
C LEU A 54 -23.51 -7.92 14.63
N LEU A 55 -23.85 -8.93 13.83
CA LEU A 55 -24.90 -9.93 14.05
C LEU A 55 -24.39 -11.39 14.08
N ASP A 56 -23.07 -11.63 14.24
CA ASP A 56 -22.46 -12.97 14.32
C ASP A 56 -22.72 -13.91 13.11
N LEU A 57 -23.22 -13.37 12.01
CA LEU A 57 -23.34 -14.08 10.74
C LEU A 57 -22.13 -13.73 9.86
N PRO A 58 -21.37 -14.71 9.36
CA PRO A 58 -20.29 -14.46 8.42
C PRO A 58 -20.91 -14.00 7.09
N THR A 59 -20.85 -12.70 6.84
CA THR A 59 -21.21 -12.15 5.53
C THR A 59 -19.96 -12.16 4.65
N ASN A 60 -20.06 -12.83 3.49
CA ASN A 60 -19.03 -12.75 2.48
C ASN A 60 -19.07 -11.37 1.84
N VAL A 61 -18.08 -10.56 2.19
CA VAL A 61 -17.91 -9.22 1.66
C VAL A 61 -16.88 -9.29 0.53
N ARG A 62 -17.31 -8.81 -0.64
CA ARG A 62 -16.44 -8.66 -1.81
C ARG A 62 -15.70 -7.34 -1.71
N TYR A 63 -14.39 -7.36 -1.91
CA TYR A 63 -13.58 -6.15 -1.95
C TYR A 63 -12.45 -6.28 -2.96
N PHE A 64 -11.85 -5.15 -3.30
CA PHE A 64 -10.59 -5.12 -4.03
C PHE A 64 -9.73 -3.96 -3.51
N ASN A 65 -8.42 -4.07 -3.71
CA ASN A 65 -7.47 -3.01 -3.38
C ASN A 65 -7.05 -2.29 -4.67
N TYR A 66 -7.13 -0.96 -4.67
CA TYR A 66 -6.60 -0.14 -5.75
C TYR A 66 -5.78 1.01 -5.18
N ARG A 67 -4.51 1.12 -5.59
CA ARG A 67 -3.58 2.16 -5.12
C ARG A 67 -3.55 2.30 -3.59
N HIS A 68 -3.43 1.18 -2.89
CA HIS A 68 -3.43 1.12 -1.42
C HIS A 68 -4.75 1.55 -0.74
N THR A 69 -5.86 1.69 -1.48
CA THR A 69 -7.20 1.92 -0.93
C THR A 69 -8.07 0.68 -1.10
N LYS A 70 -8.71 0.24 -0.01
CA LYS A 70 -9.66 -0.89 -0.01
C LYS A 70 -11.06 -0.40 -0.39
N PHE A 71 -11.66 -1.05 -1.38
CA PHE A 71 -13.01 -0.77 -1.86
C PHE A 71 -13.92 -1.96 -1.56
N ILE A 72 -15.02 -1.71 -0.85
CA ILE A 72 -15.95 -2.74 -0.37
C ILE A 72 -17.26 -2.67 -1.16
N TRP A 73 -17.79 -3.83 -1.54
CA TRP A 73 -19.08 -3.93 -2.23
C TRP A 73 -20.25 -3.68 -1.27
N GLN A 74 -21.09 -2.70 -1.59
CA GLN A 74 -22.34 -2.45 -0.86
C GLN A 74 -23.53 -2.99 -1.66
N PRO A 75 -24.24 -4.05 -1.19
CA PRO A 75 -25.30 -4.70 -1.95
C PRO A 75 -26.54 -3.80 -2.17
N ILE A 76 -26.83 -2.92 -1.20
CA ILE A 76 -28.01 -2.03 -1.25
C ILE A 76 -27.87 -0.98 -2.35
N GLN A 77 -26.69 -0.36 -2.44
CA GLN A 77 -26.43 0.73 -3.39
C GLN A 77 -25.82 0.24 -4.71
N ARG A 78 -25.50 -1.07 -4.80
CA ARG A 78 -24.88 -1.73 -5.96
C ARG A 78 -23.62 -1.01 -6.45
N ARG A 79 -22.81 -0.52 -5.51
CA ARG A 79 -21.57 0.20 -5.79
C ARG A 79 -20.47 -0.22 -4.83
N PHE A 80 -19.24 0.02 -5.26
CA PHE A 80 -18.08 -0.05 -4.40
C PHE A 80 -17.90 1.26 -3.65
N VAL A 81 -17.66 1.16 -2.35
CA VAL A 81 -17.46 2.29 -1.44
C VAL A 81 -16.11 2.15 -0.76
N THR A 82 -15.48 3.26 -0.41
CA THR A 82 -14.27 3.20 0.42
C THR A 82 -14.63 2.82 1.84
N VAL A 83 -13.66 2.30 2.58
CA VAL A 83 -13.83 1.99 4.01
C VAL A 83 -14.24 3.24 4.80
N ASP A 84 -13.65 4.39 4.46
CA ASP A 84 -13.99 5.65 5.10
C ASP A 84 -15.46 5.99 4.91
N GLU A 85 -15.97 5.93 3.68
CA GLU A 85 -17.38 6.22 3.39
C GLU A 85 -18.34 5.27 4.11
N LEU A 86 -17.95 4.00 4.29
CA LEU A 86 -18.73 3.00 5.04
C LEU A 86 -18.85 3.35 6.53
N LEU A 87 -17.82 3.97 7.11
CA LEU A 87 -17.68 4.21 8.55
C LEU A 87 -17.80 5.70 8.95
N SER A 88 -17.96 6.61 8.00
CA SER A 88 -17.99 8.09 8.16
C SER A 88 -19.22 8.64 8.90
N SER A 89 -19.80 7.91 9.84
CA SER A 89 -20.91 8.40 10.66
C SER A 89 -20.50 9.02 12.00
N SER A 90 -19.20 9.12 12.31
CA SER A 90 -18.75 9.68 13.59
C SER A 90 -18.71 11.20 13.54
N THR A 91 -19.72 11.86 14.13
CA THR A 91 -19.68 13.30 14.40
C THR A 91 -18.60 13.61 15.45
N LEU A 92 -18.09 14.84 15.47
CA LEU A 92 -17.11 15.28 16.47
C LEU A 92 -17.63 15.09 17.91
N ASP A 93 -18.93 15.29 18.11
CA ASP A 93 -19.59 15.04 19.40
C ASP A 93 -19.52 13.56 19.80
N ALA A 94 -19.74 12.63 18.87
CA ALA A 94 -19.63 11.20 19.14
C ALA A 94 -18.19 10.77 19.51
N LEU A 95 -17.18 11.45 18.94
CA LEU A 95 -15.78 11.22 19.29
C LEU A 95 -15.46 11.75 20.70
N LEU A 96 -16.01 12.90 21.09
CA LEU A 96 -15.84 13.48 22.42
C LEU A 96 -16.60 12.71 23.51
N GLU A 97 -17.76 12.13 23.18
CA GLU A 97 -18.50 11.25 24.08
C GLU A 97 -17.82 9.88 24.30
N ASN A 98 -16.99 9.44 23.34
CA ASN A 98 -16.25 8.18 23.44
C ASN A 98 -15.06 8.29 24.40
N THR A 99 -15.33 8.25 25.70
CA THR A 99 -14.33 8.35 26.76
C THR A 99 -13.82 6.99 27.28
N TYR A 100 -14.39 5.89 26.81
CA TYR A 100 -14.15 4.54 27.35
C TYR A 100 -13.37 3.60 26.43
N GLY A 101 -13.08 4.02 25.20
CA GLY A 101 -12.34 3.22 24.21
C GLY A 101 -13.21 2.17 23.52
N LEU A 102 -12.61 1.40 22.60
CA LEU A 102 -13.32 0.39 21.81
C LEU A 102 -13.63 -0.86 22.62
N ASN A 103 -14.79 -1.46 22.33
CA ASN A 103 -15.12 -2.81 22.78
C ASN A 103 -14.35 -3.85 21.96
N GLU A 104 -14.16 -5.06 22.49
CA GLU A 104 -13.46 -6.15 21.78
C GLU A 104 -14.15 -6.55 20.47
N SER A 105 -15.49 -6.56 20.44
CA SER A 105 -16.27 -6.84 19.22
C SER A 105 -16.11 -5.74 18.17
N GLU A 106 -16.18 -4.47 18.58
CA GLU A 106 -15.98 -3.32 17.70
C GLU A 106 -14.55 -3.28 17.14
N TYR A 107 -13.57 -3.56 17.99
CA TYR A 107 -12.17 -3.71 17.62
C TYR A 107 -12.03 -4.77 16.53
N LYS A 108 -12.58 -5.98 16.75
CA LYS A 108 -12.47 -7.09 15.79
C LYS A 108 -13.09 -6.76 14.45
N ILE A 109 -14.28 -6.14 14.45
CA ILE A 109 -14.94 -5.68 13.22
C ILE A 109 -14.07 -4.67 12.46
N ARG A 110 -13.49 -3.69 13.17
CA ARG A 110 -12.62 -2.68 12.54
C ARG A 110 -11.32 -3.28 12.04
N TYR A 111 -10.73 -4.20 12.79
CA TYR A 111 -9.53 -4.92 12.39
C TYR A 111 -9.75 -5.75 11.13
N ASP A 112 -10.88 -6.47 11.02
CA ASP A 112 -11.22 -7.24 9.82
C ASP A 112 -11.46 -6.34 8.59
N ILE A 113 -12.00 -5.14 8.80
CA ILE A 113 -12.30 -4.18 7.73
C ILE A 113 -11.02 -3.45 7.26
N TYR A 114 -10.30 -2.81 8.17
CA TYR A 114 -9.11 -2.00 7.86
C TYR A 114 -7.85 -2.83 7.67
N GLY A 115 -7.74 -3.97 8.34
CA GLY A 115 -6.52 -4.77 8.38
C GLY A 115 -5.49 -4.22 9.38
N PRO A 116 -4.28 -4.80 9.38
CA PRO A 116 -3.19 -4.38 10.26
C PRO A 116 -2.66 -3.00 9.89
N ASN A 117 -2.31 -2.19 10.90
CA ASN A 117 -1.65 -0.90 10.72
C ASN A 117 -0.17 -1.10 10.40
N LYS A 118 0.13 -1.51 9.16
CA LYS A 118 1.48 -1.74 8.67
C LYS A 118 1.62 -1.24 7.24
N ILE A 119 2.70 -0.49 7.00
CA ILE A 119 3.12 -0.13 5.66
C ILE A 119 3.89 -1.32 5.08
N GLU A 120 3.29 -2.01 4.10
CA GLU A 120 3.96 -3.08 3.35
C GLU A 120 4.74 -2.47 2.20
N VAL A 121 6.06 -2.33 2.39
CA VAL A 121 6.97 -1.96 1.32
C VAL A 121 7.44 -3.25 0.64
N GLU A 122 6.91 -3.52 -0.55
CA GLU A 122 7.39 -4.64 -1.37
C GLU A 122 8.83 -4.40 -1.81
N ILE A 123 9.78 -5.18 -1.30
CA ILE A 123 11.16 -5.16 -1.78
C ILE A 123 11.18 -5.85 -3.14
N LYS A 124 11.33 -5.07 -4.22
CA LYS A 124 11.47 -5.61 -5.57
C LYS A 124 12.65 -6.58 -5.65
N SER A 125 12.45 -7.69 -6.36
CA SER A 125 13.50 -8.70 -6.56
C SER A 125 14.64 -8.16 -7.44
N TYR A 126 15.85 -8.73 -7.33
CA TYR A 126 16.99 -8.37 -8.18
C TYR A 126 16.66 -8.48 -9.68
N TRP A 127 15.92 -9.52 -10.06
CA TRP A 127 15.53 -9.77 -11.45
C TRP A 127 14.52 -8.74 -11.95
N THR A 128 13.52 -8.39 -11.13
CA THR A 128 12.52 -7.39 -11.49
C THR A 128 13.17 -6.04 -11.73
N LEU A 129 14.08 -5.62 -10.84
CA LEU A 129 14.84 -4.38 -10.98
C LEU A 129 15.70 -4.37 -12.25
N LEU A 130 16.44 -5.46 -12.51
CA LEU A 130 17.30 -5.56 -13.69
C LEU A 130 16.49 -5.49 -14.99
N VAL A 131 15.36 -6.19 -15.07
CA VAL A 131 14.50 -6.16 -16.27
C VAL A 131 13.90 -4.77 -16.49
N GLU A 132 13.41 -4.11 -15.43
CA GLU A 132 12.92 -2.73 -15.51
C GLU A 132 14.03 -1.76 -15.97
N GLU A 133 15.25 -1.94 -15.47
CA GLU A 133 16.39 -1.11 -15.83
C GLU A 133 16.86 -1.35 -17.28
N VAL A 134 16.93 -2.59 -17.75
CA VAL A 134 17.30 -2.91 -19.14
C VAL A 134 16.23 -2.45 -20.14
N LEU A 135 14.95 -2.50 -19.78
CA LEU A 135 13.85 -1.98 -20.59
C LEU A 135 13.72 -0.45 -20.52
N ASN A 136 14.48 0.22 -19.65
CA ASN A 136 14.52 1.67 -19.62
C ASN A 136 15.06 2.18 -20.96
N LEU A 137 14.34 3.16 -21.51
CA LEU A 137 14.59 3.76 -22.81
C LEU A 137 16.06 4.19 -23.00
N PHE A 138 16.74 4.61 -21.93
CA PHE A 138 18.17 4.94 -21.94
C PHE A 138 19.07 3.77 -22.38
N TYR A 139 18.88 2.57 -21.79
CA TYR A 139 19.70 1.40 -22.10
C TYR A 139 19.38 0.83 -23.49
N ALA A 140 18.13 0.93 -23.93
CA ALA A 140 17.75 0.57 -25.29
C ALA A 140 18.47 1.45 -26.33
N PHE A 141 18.55 2.77 -26.12
CA PHE A 141 19.32 3.67 -26.97
C PHE A 141 20.82 3.40 -26.92
N GLN A 142 21.34 3.02 -25.75
CA GLN A 142 22.76 2.70 -25.58
C GLN A 142 23.14 1.42 -26.34
N ALA A 143 22.30 0.38 -26.28
CA ALA A 143 22.49 -0.84 -27.06
C ALA A 143 22.45 -0.56 -28.58
N PHE A 144 21.51 0.27 -29.03
CA PHE A 144 21.43 0.70 -30.43
C PHE A 144 22.69 1.45 -30.87
N SER A 145 23.22 2.34 -30.00
CA SER A 145 24.45 3.09 -30.26
C SER A 145 25.65 2.15 -30.40
N VAL A 146 25.80 1.16 -29.52
CA VAL A 146 26.88 0.15 -29.62
C VAL A 146 26.81 -0.61 -30.96
N ILE A 147 25.62 -0.99 -31.41
CA ILE A 147 25.43 -1.68 -32.70
C ILE A 147 25.88 -0.78 -33.86
N LEU A 148 25.50 0.50 -33.87
CA LEU A 148 25.92 1.45 -34.91
C LEU A 148 27.45 1.58 -35.00
N TRP A 149 28.12 1.73 -33.85
CA TRP A 149 29.58 1.85 -33.81
C TRP A 149 30.31 0.56 -34.22
N LEU A 150 29.70 -0.61 -34.00
CA LEU A 150 30.24 -1.89 -34.48
C LEU A 150 30.10 -2.04 -36.01
N VAL A 151 29.00 -1.56 -36.59
CA VAL A 151 28.77 -1.60 -38.04
C VAL A 151 29.72 -0.67 -38.79
N ASP A 152 30.05 0.47 -38.19
CA ASP A 152 30.96 1.47 -38.77
C ASP A 152 32.46 1.16 -38.48
N GLU A 153 32.77 -0.08 -38.06
CA GLU A 153 34.11 -0.59 -37.73
C GLU A 153 34.87 0.18 -36.62
N TYR A 154 34.18 0.98 -35.81
CA TYR A 154 34.74 1.77 -34.71
C TYR A 154 34.74 1.01 -33.38
N MET A 155 35.52 -0.07 -33.29
CA MET A 155 35.53 -0.97 -32.12
C MET A 155 35.94 -0.29 -30.80
N LEU A 156 36.85 0.70 -30.82
CA LEU A 156 37.32 1.36 -29.60
C LEU A 156 36.19 2.12 -28.89
N TYR A 157 35.35 2.83 -29.64
CA TYR A 157 34.22 3.59 -29.07
C TYR A 157 33.13 2.65 -28.54
N ALA A 158 32.84 1.56 -29.25
CA ALA A 158 31.90 0.53 -28.80
C ALA A 158 32.33 -0.08 -27.45
N ILE A 159 33.62 -0.42 -27.29
CA ILE A 159 34.17 -0.94 -26.03
C ILE A 159 34.05 0.08 -24.91
N CYS A 160 34.37 1.36 -25.16
CA CYS A 160 34.23 2.42 -24.15
C CYS A 160 32.78 2.56 -23.65
N ILE A 161 31.79 2.53 -24.56
CA ILE A 161 30.38 2.63 -24.20
C ILE A 161 29.96 1.42 -23.37
N ILE A 162 30.37 0.21 -23.75
CA ILE A 162 30.06 -1.02 -22.98
C ILE A 162 30.63 -0.92 -21.56
N LEU A 163 31.89 -0.52 -21.40
CA LEU A 163 32.52 -0.40 -20.07
C LEU A 163 31.81 0.63 -19.19
N LEU A 164 31.50 1.82 -19.73
CA LEU A 164 30.76 2.86 -18.98
C LEU A 164 29.37 2.37 -18.59
N THR A 165 28.70 1.64 -19.48
CA THR A 165 27.34 1.13 -19.27
C THR A 165 27.29 0.08 -18.15
N ILE A 166 28.25 -0.84 -18.11
CA ILE A 166 28.38 -1.85 -17.05
C ILE A 166 28.66 -1.16 -15.71
N PHE A 167 29.60 -0.21 -15.68
CA PHE A 167 29.93 0.51 -14.45
C PHE A 167 28.72 1.29 -13.89
N SER A 168 27.99 2.01 -14.76
CA SER A 168 26.79 2.74 -14.38
C SER A 168 25.70 1.81 -13.84
N SER A 169 25.48 0.67 -14.48
CA SER A 169 24.45 -0.30 -14.07
C SER A 169 24.78 -0.93 -12.71
N ILE A 170 26.04 -1.30 -12.47
CA ILE A 170 26.48 -1.82 -11.16
C ILE A 170 26.26 -0.77 -10.08
N THR A 171 26.66 0.48 -10.34
CA THR A 171 26.51 1.58 -9.38
C THR A 171 25.04 1.86 -9.07
N SER A 172 24.20 1.93 -10.10
CA SER A 172 22.74 2.13 -10.00
C SER A 172 22.08 1.03 -9.17
N LEU A 173 22.44 -0.23 -9.41
CA LEU A 173 21.89 -1.38 -8.69
C LEU A 173 22.27 -1.37 -7.21
N ILE A 174 23.53 -1.06 -6.88
CA ILE A 174 24.00 -0.93 -5.50
C ILE A 174 23.29 0.23 -4.79
N GLN A 175 23.14 1.38 -5.47
CA GLN A 175 22.48 2.55 -4.89
C GLN A 175 21.00 2.28 -4.62
N THR A 176 20.30 1.68 -5.58
CA THR A 176 18.88 1.30 -5.44
C THR A 176 18.66 0.32 -4.29
N ARG A 177 19.58 -0.65 -4.12
CA ARG A 177 19.56 -1.58 -2.99
C ARG A 177 19.73 -0.89 -1.65
N LYS A 178 20.76 -0.06 -1.51
CA LYS A 178 20.99 0.71 -0.27
C LYS A 178 19.80 1.59 0.09
N GLN A 179 19.16 2.20 -0.89
CA GLN A 179 17.95 3.00 -0.67
C GLN A 179 16.78 2.14 -0.21
N SER A 180 16.55 0.98 -0.83
CA SER A 180 15.49 0.05 -0.43
C SER A 180 15.72 -0.52 0.97
N GLU A 181 16.95 -0.87 1.33
CA GLU A 181 17.32 -1.34 2.67
C GLU A 181 17.15 -0.24 3.71
N ALA A 182 17.64 0.97 3.43
CA ALA A 182 17.45 2.11 4.32
C ALA A 182 15.96 2.43 4.56
N LEU A 183 15.12 2.34 3.52
CA LEU A 183 13.67 2.51 3.68
C LEU A 183 13.06 1.40 4.54
N HIS A 184 13.48 0.14 4.34
CA HIS A 184 13.02 -0.98 5.16
C HIS A 184 13.41 -0.80 6.63
N ASP A 185 14.65 -0.41 6.92
CA ASP A 185 15.16 -0.20 8.28
C ASP A 185 14.48 0.99 8.98
N LEU A 186 14.15 2.06 8.25
CA LEU A 186 13.35 3.18 8.76
C LEU A 186 11.94 2.71 9.15
N VAL A 187 11.30 1.89 8.32
CA VAL A 187 9.98 1.31 8.63
C VAL A 187 10.07 0.35 9.82
N GLU A 188 11.13 -0.44 9.94
CA GLU A 188 11.30 -1.38 11.04
C GLU A 188 11.59 -0.68 12.38
N SER A 189 12.50 0.29 12.39
CA SER A 189 12.84 1.07 13.60
C SER A 189 11.65 1.86 14.16
N SER A 190 10.70 2.26 13.31
CA SER A 190 9.45 2.92 13.75
C SER A 190 8.49 1.99 14.54
N LYS A 191 8.68 0.67 14.50
CA LYS A 191 7.79 -0.32 15.16
C LYS A 191 8.08 -0.56 16.64
N CYS A 192 9.20 -0.06 17.17
CA CYS A 192 9.78 -0.56 18.43
C CYS A 192 9.09 -0.13 19.75
N HIS A 193 7.96 0.59 19.71
CA HIS A 193 7.30 1.05 20.93
C HIS A 193 5.87 0.53 21.04
N ASN A 194 5.64 -0.33 22.04
CA ASN A 194 4.30 -0.76 22.42
C ASN A 194 3.46 0.46 22.77
N VAL A 195 2.24 0.48 22.24
CA VAL A 195 1.30 1.58 22.40
C VAL A 195 0.35 1.22 23.52
N SER A 196 0.12 2.15 24.45
CA SER A 196 -0.86 1.96 25.51
C SER A 196 -2.21 2.42 25.01
N VAL A 197 -3.17 1.52 24.87
CA VAL A 197 -4.54 1.82 24.43
C VAL A 197 -5.55 1.57 25.53
N LEU A 198 -6.60 2.39 25.57
CA LEU A 198 -7.74 2.20 26.45
C LEU A 198 -8.76 1.29 25.76
N ARG A 199 -9.05 0.13 26.35
CA ARG A 199 -10.10 -0.77 25.85
C ARG A 199 -11.22 -0.92 26.88
N LYS A 200 -12.45 -1.00 26.37
CA LYS A 200 -13.63 -1.21 27.19
C LYS A 200 -13.83 -2.70 27.45
N ALA A 201 -13.66 -3.09 28.70
CA ALA A 201 -13.95 -4.44 29.14
C ALA A 201 -15.46 -4.58 29.45
N PRO A 202 -16.08 -5.73 29.13
CA PRO A 202 -17.53 -5.92 29.28
C PRO A 202 -18.03 -5.91 30.74
N LYS A 203 -17.14 -5.99 31.75
CA LYS A 203 -17.51 -6.09 33.18
C LYS A 203 -16.64 -5.28 34.15
N SER A 204 -15.71 -4.46 33.69
CA SER A 204 -14.79 -3.68 34.54
C SER A 204 -14.63 -2.23 34.07
N LYS A 205 -13.93 -1.43 34.88
CA LYS A 205 -13.44 -0.09 34.48
C LYS A 205 -12.60 -0.24 33.20
N PRO A 206 -12.51 0.82 32.37
CA PRO A 206 -11.67 0.76 31.18
C PRO A 206 -10.21 0.49 31.60
N ASP A 207 -9.62 -0.53 31.00
CA ASP A 207 -8.27 -0.99 31.31
C ASP A 207 -7.29 -0.50 30.24
N ILE A 208 -6.08 -0.14 30.67
CA ILE A 208 -5.00 0.27 29.78
C ILE A 208 -4.20 -0.97 29.39
N ILE A 209 -4.19 -1.29 28.11
CA ILE A 209 -3.52 -2.47 27.56
C ILE A 209 -2.40 -2.01 26.65
N LYS A 210 -1.25 -2.68 26.71
CA LYS A 210 -0.15 -2.46 25.77
C LYS A 210 -0.31 -3.37 24.57
N ILE A 211 -0.35 -2.79 23.38
CA ILE A 211 -0.46 -3.51 22.12
C ILE A 211 0.67 -3.11 21.17
N GLU A 212 0.90 -3.93 20.16
CA GLU A 212 1.82 -3.60 19.08
C GLU A 212 1.18 -2.54 18.14
N PRO A 213 1.97 -1.64 17.55
CA PRO A 213 1.48 -0.64 16.60
C PRO A 213 0.71 -1.23 15.41
N VAL A 214 1.04 -2.47 15.02
CA VAL A 214 0.42 -3.22 13.92
C VAL A 214 -1.05 -3.55 14.20
N ASP A 215 -1.42 -3.64 15.48
CA ASP A 215 -2.76 -3.99 15.93
C ASP A 215 -3.65 -2.76 16.20
N LEU A 216 -3.16 -1.55 15.92
CA LEU A 216 -3.97 -0.35 16.06
C LEU A 216 -5.05 -0.28 14.98
N VAL A 217 -6.26 0.10 15.39
CA VAL A 217 -7.36 0.36 14.47
C VAL A 217 -7.91 1.77 14.64
N PRO A 218 -8.51 2.37 13.59
CA PRO A 218 -9.15 3.68 13.70
C PRO A 218 -10.17 3.72 14.85
N GLY A 219 -10.03 4.73 15.71
CA GLY A 219 -10.87 4.95 16.90
C GLY A 219 -10.40 4.29 18.20
N ASP A 220 -9.25 3.61 18.20
CA ASP A 220 -8.55 3.31 19.43
C ASP A 220 -8.16 4.59 20.18
N LEU A 221 -8.26 4.56 21.52
CA LEU A 221 -7.84 5.66 22.37
C LEU A 221 -6.42 5.39 22.89
N ILE A 222 -5.46 6.19 22.43
CA ILE A 222 -4.05 6.04 22.80
C ILE A 222 -3.73 6.91 24.02
N VAL A 223 -3.09 6.30 25.03
CA VAL A 223 -2.56 6.99 26.20
C VAL A 223 -1.07 7.27 25.95
N LEU A 224 -0.75 8.55 25.75
CA LEU A 224 0.62 9.00 25.50
C LEU A 224 1.45 8.98 26.79
N PRO A 225 2.66 8.38 26.80
CA PRO A 225 3.57 8.44 27.94
C PRO A 225 4.23 9.83 28.05
N PRO A 226 4.83 10.17 29.20
CA PRO A 226 5.29 11.53 29.49
C PRO A 226 6.49 12.02 28.66
N ALA A 227 7.30 11.14 28.05
CA ALA A 227 8.44 11.55 27.23
C ALA A 227 8.85 10.48 26.21
N ASN A 228 9.52 10.93 25.13
CA ASN A 228 10.16 10.09 24.09
C ASN A 228 9.24 9.06 23.44
N PHE A 229 8.08 9.48 22.98
CA PHE A 229 7.15 8.64 22.23
C PHE A 229 7.12 9.04 20.76
N ILE A 230 7.30 8.06 19.88
CA ILE A 230 7.11 8.24 18.43
C ILE A 230 5.68 7.80 18.12
N LEU A 231 4.92 8.66 17.46
CA LEU A 231 3.55 8.35 17.06
C LEU A 231 3.57 7.35 15.89
N PRO A 232 2.90 6.18 16.01
CA PRO A 232 2.90 5.15 14.98
C PRO A 232 1.90 5.39 13.84
N CYS A 233 0.95 6.31 14.04
CA CYS A 233 -0.11 6.64 13.10
C CYS A 233 -0.56 8.08 13.31
N ASP A 234 -1.40 8.57 12.39
CA ASP A 234 -2.05 9.88 12.51
C ASP A 234 -3.08 9.85 13.65
N VAL A 235 -2.97 10.81 14.57
CA VAL A 235 -3.81 10.88 15.78
C VAL A 235 -4.39 12.28 15.98
N VAL A 236 -5.54 12.34 16.63
CA VAL A 236 -6.16 13.59 17.08
C VAL A 236 -6.09 13.67 18.60
N LEU A 237 -5.55 14.77 19.14
CA LEU A 237 -5.47 14.98 20.58
C LEU A 237 -6.86 15.32 21.13
N LEU A 238 -7.40 14.44 21.99
CA LEU A 238 -8.70 14.64 22.62
C LEU A 238 -8.60 15.42 23.95
N THR A 239 -7.66 15.04 24.81
CA THR A 239 -7.51 15.62 26.15
C THR A 239 -6.04 15.82 26.49
N GLY A 240 -5.70 16.98 27.06
CA GLY A 240 -4.36 17.30 27.56
C GLY A 240 -3.59 18.27 26.67
N GLN A 241 -2.28 18.34 26.90
CA GLN A 241 -1.35 19.15 26.11
C GLN A 241 -0.14 18.28 25.79
N CYS A 242 0.36 18.39 24.56
CA CYS A 242 1.58 17.72 24.12
C CYS A 242 2.42 18.69 23.30
N ILE A 243 3.74 18.46 23.32
CA ILE A 243 4.68 19.12 22.44
C ILE A 243 5.17 18.05 21.48
N VAL A 244 4.95 18.27 20.18
CA VAL A 244 5.32 17.34 19.12
C VAL A 244 6.51 17.89 18.34
N ASN A 245 7.40 16.99 17.91
CA ASN A 245 8.48 17.32 16.99
C ASN A 245 8.10 16.79 15.59
N GLU A 246 7.77 17.70 14.69
CA GLU A 246 7.35 17.39 13.31
C GLU A 246 8.49 17.50 12.29
N SER A 247 9.75 17.63 12.74
CA SER A 247 10.91 17.84 11.85
C SER A 247 11.09 16.76 10.80
N VAL A 248 10.71 15.51 11.09
CA VAL A 248 10.80 14.38 10.16
C VAL A 248 9.85 14.54 8.96
N LEU A 249 8.68 15.15 9.16
CA LEU A 249 7.63 15.29 8.14
C LEU A 249 7.65 16.68 7.47
N THR A 250 7.92 17.72 8.26
CA THR A 250 7.80 19.12 7.81
C THR A 250 9.15 19.80 7.60
N GLY A 251 10.25 19.19 8.05
CA GLY A 251 11.59 19.77 7.98
C GLY A 251 11.80 21.00 8.88
N LYS A 252 10.90 21.25 9.84
CA LYS A 252 10.95 22.38 10.78
C LYS A 252 11.19 21.96 12.21
#